data_AF-A1WBJ0-F1
#
_entry.id   AF-A1WBJ0-F1
#
_cell.length_a   1.000
_cell.length_b   1.000
_cell.length_c   1.000
_cell.angle_alpha   90.00
_cell.angle_beta   90.00
_cell.angle_gamma   90.00
#
_symmetry.space_group_name_H-M   'P 1'
#
loop_
_entity.id
_entity.type
_entity.pdbx_description
1 polymer ?
#
loop_
_entity_poly.entity_id
_entity_poly.type
_entity_poly.pdbx_seq_one_letter_code
_entity_poly.pdbx_strand_id
1 'polypeptide(L)'
;MAEETPVFQIQRVYLKDLSLEQPNSPAILLEQEQPSVDIQLGVEATPVVEGIFEVAVTATVQTKIKDKTVFLVEAKQAGIFEIRNVPEDQMGAIIGIACPQIIYPYLRGNVADTVTRAGFPPVHLAEINFQAMYEQQQAAAAEAATSTAQ
;
A
#
# COMPACT_ATOMS: atom_id res chain seq x y z
N MET A 1 18.81 -36.21 1.24
CA MET A 1 18.36 -35.08 2.05
C MET A 1 16.98 -34.75 1.52
N ALA A 2 15.93 -34.78 2.36
CA ALA A 2 14.60 -34.41 1.86
C ALA A 2 14.68 -32.94 1.42
N GLU A 3 14.45 -32.66 0.14
CA GLU A 3 14.27 -31.29 -0.31
C GLU A 3 13.04 -30.76 0.40
N GLU A 4 13.22 -29.79 1.30
CA GLU A 4 12.11 -29.22 2.04
C GLU A 4 11.22 -28.46 1.05
N THR A 5 9.96 -28.88 0.92
CA THR A 5 9.02 -28.27 -0.03
C THR A 5 8.86 -26.76 0.24
N PRO A 6 8.94 -25.89 -0.79
CA PRO A 6 8.64 -24.48 -0.65
C PRO A 6 7.23 -24.24 -0.10
N VAL A 7 7.12 -23.35 0.87
CA VAL A 7 5.84 -22.94 1.48
C VAL A 7 5.64 -21.46 1.21
N PHE A 8 4.51 -21.12 0.59
CA PHE A 8 4.00 -19.76 0.50
C PHE A 8 2.50 -19.79 0.84
N GLN A 9 2.13 -19.26 2.00
CA GLN A 9 0.73 -19.22 2.44
C GLN A 9 0.36 -17.93 3.17
N ILE A 10 -0.89 -17.51 2.97
CA ILE A 10 -1.47 -16.36 3.65
C ILE A 10 -2.04 -16.84 4.98
N GLN A 11 -1.56 -16.29 6.09
CA GLN A 11 -2.08 -16.60 7.43
C GLN A 11 -3.24 -15.68 7.81
N ARG A 12 -3.15 -14.40 7.43
CA ARG A 12 -4.17 -13.39 7.73
C ARG A 12 -4.06 -12.21 6.77
N VAL A 13 -5.19 -11.59 6.47
CA VAL A 13 -5.29 -10.26 5.83
C VAL A 13 -6.13 -9.37 6.72
N TYR A 14 -5.67 -8.15 7.01
CA TYR A 14 -6.34 -7.27 7.97
C TYR A 14 -6.02 -5.79 7.73
N LEU A 15 -7.01 -4.93 7.97
CA LEU A 15 -6.82 -3.48 7.97
C LEU A 15 -6.01 -3.12 9.21
N LYS A 16 -4.78 -2.64 9.00
CA LYS A 16 -3.82 -2.36 10.06
C LYS A 16 -3.96 -0.94 10.60
N ASP A 17 -4.20 0.01 9.71
CA ASP A 17 -4.41 1.41 10.07
C ASP A 17 -5.40 2.07 9.10
N LEU A 18 -6.16 3.02 9.61
CA LEU A 18 -7.09 3.84 8.84
C LEU A 18 -7.31 5.18 9.54
N SER A 19 -6.97 6.26 8.85
CA SER A 19 -7.26 7.64 9.22
C SER A 19 -8.09 8.33 8.13
N LEU A 20 -9.05 9.16 8.56
CA LEU A 20 -9.85 10.05 7.71
C LEU A 20 -9.88 11.43 8.36
N GLU A 21 -9.48 12.45 7.60
CA GLU A 21 -9.49 13.84 8.05
C GLU A 21 -10.24 14.72 7.06
N GLN A 22 -11.09 15.61 7.58
CA GLN A 22 -11.84 16.60 6.80
C GLN A 22 -11.66 18.00 7.41
N PRO A 23 -10.46 18.59 7.34
CA PRO A 23 -10.09 19.75 8.15
C PRO A 23 -10.86 21.03 7.81
N ASN A 24 -11.45 21.12 6.60
CA ASN A 24 -12.19 22.29 6.13
C ASN A 24 -13.72 22.08 6.12
N SER A 25 -14.22 20.97 6.68
CA SER A 25 -15.67 20.71 6.79
C SER A 25 -16.32 21.56 7.89
N PRO A 26 -17.58 22.00 7.70
CA PRO A 26 -18.44 21.75 6.55
C PRO A 26 -18.27 22.77 5.40
N ALA A 27 -17.49 23.84 5.57
CA ALA A 27 -17.40 24.93 4.59
C ALA A 27 -16.95 24.45 3.19
N ILE A 28 -16.01 23.50 3.14
CA ILE A 28 -15.53 22.89 1.90
C ILE A 28 -16.62 22.13 1.14
N LEU A 29 -17.69 21.69 1.81
CA LEU A 29 -18.81 20.95 1.20
C LEU A 29 -19.71 21.85 0.33
N LEU A 30 -19.57 23.18 0.47
CA LEU A 30 -20.30 24.17 -0.33
C LEU A 30 -19.55 24.58 -1.60
N GLU A 31 -18.27 24.23 -1.72
CA GLU A 31 -17.46 24.54 -2.89
C GLU A 31 -17.91 23.64 -4.06
N GLN A 32 -18.16 24.24 -5.23
CA GLN A 32 -18.61 23.55 -6.44
C GLN A 32 -17.48 23.30 -7.46
N GLU A 33 -16.27 23.76 -7.15
CA GLU A 33 -15.11 23.61 -8.01
C GLU A 33 -14.66 22.15 -8.11
N GLN A 34 -14.11 21.76 -9.26
CA GLN A 34 -13.61 20.40 -9.47
C GLN A 34 -12.41 20.13 -8.56
N PRO A 35 -12.46 19.10 -7.70
CA PRO A 35 -11.34 18.76 -6.84
C PRO A 35 -10.23 18.03 -7.63
N SER A 36 -8.99 18.19 -7.18
CA SER A 36 -7.86 17.35 -7.57
C SER A 36 -7.65 16.23 -6.56
N VAL A 37 -7.39 15.02 -7.03
CA VAL A 37 -7.09 13.86 -6.19
C VAL A 37 -5.63 13.45 -6.40
N ASP A 38 -4.86 13.45 -5.32
CA ASP A 38 -3.50 12.92 -5.25
C ASP A 38 -3.52 11.57 -4.54
N ILE A 39 -2.81 10.59 -5.08
CA ILE A 39 -2.75 9.23 -4.52
C ILE A 39 -1.29 8.81 -4.46
N GLN A 40 -0.85 8.44 -3.26
CA GLN A 40 0.48 7.90 -3.01
C GLN A 40 0.35 6.49 -2.45
N LEU A 41 1.20 5.59 -2.93
CA LEU A 41 1.23 4.20 -2.47
C LEU A 41 2.62 3.85 -1.94
N GLY A 42 2.65 3.18 -0.80
CA GLY A 42 3.86 2.61 -0.22
C GLY A 42 3.68 1.11 0.00
N VAL A 43 4.74 0.34 -0.22
CA VAL A 43 4.82 -1.08 0.16
C VAL A 43 5.92 -1.23 1.18
N GLU A 44 5.61 -1.89 2.29
CA GLU A 44 6.57 -2.23 3.34
C GLU A 44 6.47 -3.71 3.68
N ALA A 45 7.59 -4.30 4.06
CA ALA A 45 7.67 -5.68 4.53
C ALA A 45 8.50 -5.75 5.81
N THR A 46 7.98 -6.43 6.81
CA THR A 46 8.59 -6.57 8.13
C THR A 46 8.67 -8.04 8.50
N PRO A 47 9.83 -8.58 8.89
CA PRO A 47 9.91 -9.93 9.45
C PRO A 47 9.19 -9.95 10.82
N VAL A 48 8.35 -10.96 11.04
CA VAL A 48 7.63 -11.14 12.32
C VAL A 48 8.35 -12.17 13.18
N VAL A 49 8.55 -13.36 12.61
CA VAL A 49 9.37 -14.45 13.15
C VAL A 49 9.98 -15.20 11.96
N GLU A 50 10.84 -16.19 12.23
CA GLU A 50 11.43 -17.00 11.17
C GLU A 50 10.37 -17.60 10.23
N GLY A 51 10.54 -17.36 8.93
CA GLY A 51 9.62 -17.80 7.90
C GLY A 51 8.26 -17.10 7.91
N ILE A 52 8.05 -16.06 8.71
CA ILE A 52 6.80 -15.29 8.75
C ILE A 52 7.08 -13.81 8.55
N PHE A 53 6.40 -13.23 7.56
CA PHE A 53 6.55 -11.84 7.16
C PHE A 53 5.20 -11.14 7.20
N GLU A 54 5.20 -9.91 7.67
CA GLU A 54 4.09 -9.00 7.47
C GLU A 54 4.40 -8.11 6.27
N VAL A 55 3.51 -8.08 5.28
CA VAL A 55 3.59 -7.16 4.15
C VAL A 55 2.40 -6.23 4.23
N ALA A 56 2.64 -4.93 4.07
CA ALA A 56 1.59 -3.92 4.08
C ALA A 56 1.69 -2.99 2.87
N VAL A 57 0.51 -2.64 2.34
CA VAL A 57 0.35 -1.57 1.35
C VAL A 57 -0.34 -0.40 2.04
N THR A 58 0.27 0.78 1.96
CA THR A 58 -0.30 2.04 2.47
C THR A 58 -0.77 2.87 1.30
N ALA A 59 -1.98 3.41 1.39
CA ALA A 59 -2.49 4.42 0.48
C ALA A 59 -2.74 5.72 1.21
N THR A 60 -2.15 6.81 0.72
CA THR A 60 -2.45 8.17 1.14
C THR A 60 -3.21 8.84 -0.01
N VAL A 61 -4.47 9.16 0.21
CA VAL A 61 -5.37 9.79 -0.75
C VAL A 61 -5.70 11.19 -0.26
N GLN A 62 -5.21 12.21 -0.95
CA GLN A 62 -5.45 13.59 -0.61
C GLN A 62 -6.28 14.27 -1.70
N THR A 63 -7.47 14.74 -1.33
CA THR A 63 -8.33 15.49 -2.24
C THR A 63 -8.31 16.96 -1.87
N LYS A 64 -8.07 17.84 -2.84
CA LYS A 64 -7.98 19.30 -2.64
C LYS A 64 -8.85 20.08 -3.61
N ILE A 65 -9.31 21.25 -3.17
CA ILE A 65 -9.80 22.35 -4.02
C ILE A 65 -8.89 23.53 -3.74
N LYS A 66 -8.17 24.00 -4.75
CA LYS A 66 -7.08 24.99 -4.58
C LYS A 66 -6.12 24.50 -3.48
N ASP A 67 -5.91 25.29 -2.43
CA ASP A 67 -5.03 24.96 -1.31
C ASP A 67 -5.77 24.29 -0.13
N LYS A 68 -7.08 24.06 -0.23
CA LYS A 68 -7.89 23.47 0.84
C LYS A 68 -8.05 21.97 0.66
N THR A 69 -7.70 21.20 1.68
CA THR A 69 -8.00 19.77 1.75
C THR A 69 -9.51 19.54 1.92
N VAL A 70 -10.11 18.83 0.98
CA VAL A 70 -11.49 18.30 1.05
C VAL A 70 -11.52 17.13 2.02
N PHE A 71 -10.64 16.16 1.80
CA PHE A 71 -10.34 15.09 2.75
C PHE A 71 -8.93 14.54 2.55
N LEU A 72 -8.40 13.93 3.60
CA LEU A 72 -7.21 13.10 3.58
C LEU A 72 -7.59 11.72 4.13
N VAL A 73 -7.31 10.67 3.37
CA VAL A 73 -7.42 9.29 3.83
C VAL A 73 -6.03 8.68 3.83
N GLU A 74 -5.62 8.12 4.96
CA GLU A 74 -4.46 7.25 5.04
C GLU A 74 -4.93 5.87 5.46
N ALA A 75 -4.68 4.85 4.65
CA ALA A 75 -5.13 3.49 4.91
C ALA A 75 -3.97 2.51 4.72
N LYS A 76 -3.72 1.67 5.71
CA LYS A 76 -2.68 0.63 5.68
C LYS A 76 -3.33 -0.74 5.75
N GLN A 77 -3.24 -1.48 4.66
CA GLN A 77 -3.73 -2.85 4.56
C GLN A 77 -2.57 -3.82 4.67
N ALA A 78 -2.63 -4.76 5.62
CA ALA A 78 -1.56 -5.71 5.86
C ALA A 78 -2.00 -7.16 5.63
N GLY A 79 -1.02 -8.02 5.37
CA GLY A 79 -1.15 -9.46 5.37
C GLY A 79 0.03 -10.11 6.07
N ILE A 80 -0.24 -11.19 6.80
CA ILE A 80 0.78 -12.05 7.39
C ILE A 80 0.95 -13.26 6.48
N PHE A 81 2.18 -13.52 6.06
CA PHE A 81 2.54 -14.55 5.11
C PHE A 81 3.59 -15.46 5.72
N GLU A 82 3.42 -16.75 5.53
CA GLU A 82 4.46 -17.73 5.83
C GLU A 82 5.18 -18.09 4.53
N ILE A 83 6.48 -17.87 4.53
CA ILE A 83 7.38 -18.05 3.40
C ILE A 83 8.57 -18.86 3.92
N ARG A 84 8.64 -20.16 3.56
CA ARG A 84 9.74 -21.05 3.97
C ARG A 84 10.27 -21.82 2.77
N ASN A 85 11.55 -22.18 2.85
CA ASN A 85 12.23 -23.03 1.87
C ASN A 85 12.16 -22.47 0.44
N VAL A 86 12.06 -21.14 0.33
CA VAL A 86 12.10 -20.42 -0.94
C VAL A 86 13.54 -19.93 -1.16
N PRO A 87 14.09 -20.07 -2.38
CA PRO A 87 15.38 -19.49 -2.74
C PRO A 87 15.46 -17.98 -2.46
N GLU A 88 16.60 -17.52 -1.95
CA GLU A 88 16.79 -16.12 -1.54
C GLU A 88 16.59 -15.12 -2.71
N ASP A 89 16.95 -15.51 -3.93
CA ASP A 89 16.75 -14.73 -5.15
C ASP A 89 15.27 -14.56 -5.54
N GLN A 90 14.37 -15.39 -5.02
CA GLN A 90 12.92 -15.30 -5.23
C GLN A 90 12.19 -14.59 -4.09
N MET A 91 12.78 -14.53 -2.90
CA MET A 91 12.16 -13.90 -1.72
C MET A 91 11.74 -12.46 -1.98
N GLY A 92 12.61 -11.69 -2.64
CA GLY A 92 12.34 -10.30 -2.99
C GLY A 92 11.09 -10.13 -3.86
N ALA A 93 10.90 -11.01 -4.86
CA ALA A 93 9.73 -10.98 -5.73
C ALA A 93 8.45 -11.41 -5.00
N ILE A 94 8.51 -12.45 -4.15
CA ILE A 94 7.33 -12.86 -3.37
C ILE A 94 6.88 -11.73 -2.44
N ILE A 95 7.81 -11.15 -1.68
CA ILE A 95 7.52 -10.10 -0.70
C ILE A 95 7.09 -8.79 -1.40
N GLY A 96 7.81 -8.38 -2.44
CA GLY A 96 7.61 -7.10 -3.12
C GLY A 96 6.49 -7.08 -4.16
N ILE A 97 6.02 -8.25 -4.61
CA ILE A 97 5.06 -8.35 -5.72
C ILE A 97 3.87 -9.25 -5.36
N ALA A 98 4.11 -10.52 -5.03
CA ALA A 98 3.02 -11.47 -4.80
C ALA A 98 2.19 -11.12 -3.55
N CYS A 99 2.85 -10.84 -2.43
CA CYS A 99 2.20 -10.43 -1.18
C CYS A 99 1.36 -9.14 -1.32
N PRO A 100 1.89 -8.01 -1.86
CA PRO A 100 1.09 -6.80 -2.02
C PRO A 100 -0.05 -6.98 -3.02
N GLN A 101 0.13 -7.77 -4.08
CA GLN A 101 -0.94 -8.08 -5.04
C GLN A 101 -2.13 -8.81 -4.38
N ILE A 102 -1.87 -9.66 -3.38
CA ILE A 102 -2.92 -10.35 -2.61
C ILE A 102 -3.72 -9.38 -1.72
N ILE A 103 -3.04 -8.45 -1.05
CA ILE A 103 -3.68 -7.58 -0.04
C ILE A 103 -4.25 -6.28 -0.63
N TYR A 104 -3.70 -5.80 -1.75
CA TYR A 104 -4.12 -4.54 -2.38
C TYR A 104 -5.62 -4.46 -2.70
N PRO A 105 -6.32 -5.52 -3.18
CA PRO A 105 -7.77 -5.46 -3.40
C PRO A 105 -8.57 -5.05 -2.15
N TYR A 106 -8.13 -5.48 -0.96
CA TYR A 106 -8.76 -5.10 0.31
C TYR A 106 -8.54 -3.62 0.62
N LEU A 107 -7.34 -3.09 0.34
CA LEU A 107 -7.04 -1.66 0.46
C LEU A 107 -7.93 -0.82 -0.46
N ARG A 108 -8.10 -1.25 -1.72
CA ARG A 108 -8.97 -0.57 -2.69
C ARG A 108 -10.40 -0.45 -2.18
N GLY A 109 -10.95 -1.54 -1.64
CA GLY A 109 -12.28 -1.56 -1.04
C GLY A 109 -12.38 -0.63 0.17
N ASN A 110 -11.44 -0.74 1.11
CA ASN A 110 -11.44 0.07 2.33
C ASN A 110 -11.35 1.58 2.03
N VAL A 111 -10.52 2.00 1.07
CA VAL A 111 -10.43 3.41 0.67
C VAL A 111 -11.74 3.90 0.04
N ALA A 112 -12.31 3.14 -0.90
CA ALA A 112 -13.57 3.52 -1.55
C ALA A 112 -14.72 3.64 -0.54
N ASP A 113 -14.81 2.70 0.40
CA ASP A 113 -15.81 2.70 1.47
C ASP A 113 -15.62 3.86 2.44
N THR A 114 -14.39 4.16 2.87
CA THR A 114 -14.08 5.28 3.77
C THR A 114 -14.44 6.61 3.13
N VAL A 115 -14.08 6.83 1.86
CA VAL A 115 -14.43 8.07 1.15
C VAL A 115 -15.95 8.21 1.00
N THR A 116 -16.65 7.10 0.71
CA THR A 116 -18.11 7.09 0.65
C THR A 116 -18.74 7.47 2.00
N ARG A 117 -18.21 6.93 3.11
CA ARG A 117 -18.66 7.26 4.48
C ARG A 117 -18.35 8.70 4.88
N ALA A 118 -17.33 9.32 4.28
CA ALA A 118 -17.01 10.74 4.44
C ALA A 118 -18.00 11.67 3.71
N GLY A 119 -18.96 11.14 2.96
CA GLY A 119 -19.98 11.89 2.24
C GLY A 119 -19.58 12.31 0.83
N PHE A 120 -18.51 11.74 0.27
CA PHE A 120 -18.02 12.04 -1.07
C PHE A 120 -18.21 10.86 -2.03
N PRO A 121 -18.19 11.08 -3.36
CA PRO A 121 -18.09 9.98 -4.31
C PRO A 121 -16.84 9.12 -4.03
N PRO A 122 -16.93 7.79 -4.17
CA PRO A 122 -15.81 6.91 -3.88
C PRO A 122 -14.59 7.25 -4.74
N VAL A 123 -13.40 7.26 -4.13
CA VAL A 123 -12.14 7.25 -4.87
C VAL A 123 -11.73 5.80 -5.10
N HIS A 124 -11.72 5.40 -6.37
CA HIS A 124 -11.22 4.08 -6.76
C HIS A 124 -9.72 4.18 -7.04
N LEU A 125 -8.92 3.55 -6.18
CA LEU A 125 -7.49 3.38 -6.48
C LEU A 125 -7.34 2.55 -7.76
N ALA A 126 -6.39 2.95 -8.62
CA ALA A 126 -6.10 2.24 -9.87
C ALA A 126 -5.49 0.86 -9.60
N GLU A 127 -5.49 0.00 -10.61
CA GLU A 127 -4.66 -1.21 -10.57
C GLU A 127 -3.19 -0.83 -10.57
N ILE A 128 -2.39 -1.60 -9.82
CA ILE A 128 -0.96 -1.34 -9.66
C ILE A 128 -0.20 -2.52 -10.24
N ASN A 129 0.77 -2.19 -11.08
CA ASN A 129 1.77 -3.14 -11.52
C ASN A 129 2.87 -3.21 -10.45
N PHE A 130 2.71 -4.12 -9.49
CA PHE A 130 3.69 -4.30 -8.41
C PHE A 130 5.06 -4.78 -8.91
N GLN A 131 5.14 -5.46 -10.05
CA GLN A 131 6.42 -5.80 -10.68
C GLN A 131 7.20 -4.53 -11.02
N ALA A 132 6.56 -3.59 -11.74
CA ALA A 132 7.20 -2.33 -12.11
C ALA A 132 7.53 -1.47 -10.88
N MET A 133 6.65 -1.44 -9.88
CA MET A 133 6.90 -0.73 -8.62
C MET A 133 8.11 -1.30 -7.88
N TYR A 134 8.25 -2.63 -7.83
CA TYR A 134 9.38 -3.31 -7.21
C TYR A 134 10.70 -3.02 -7.94
N GLU A 135 10.71 -3.12 -9.27
CA GLU A 135 11.87 -2.80 -10.11
C GLU A 135 12.31 -1.33 -9.93
N GLN A 136 11.36 -0.41 -9.88
CA GLN A 136 11.64 1.01 -9.64
C GLN A 136 12.28 1.24 -8.27
N GLN A 137 11.80 0.56 -7.22
CA GLN A 137 12.38 0.65 -5.88
C GLN A 137 13.81 0.09 -5.82
N GLN A 138 14.07 -1.02 -6.50
CA GLN A 138 15.41 -1.59 -6.59
C GLN A 138 16.40 -0.66 -7.30
N ALA A 139 15.98 -0.06 -8.42
CA ALA A 139 16.81 0.90 -9.16
C ALA A 139 17.15 2.13 -8.31
N ALA A 140 16.15 2.71 -7.63
CA ALA A 140 16.34 3.86 -6.75
C ALA A 140 17.30 3.56 -5.58
N ALA A 141 17.23 2.35 -5.00
CA ALA A 141 18.15 1.93 -3.94
C ALA A 141 19.60 1.81 -4.41
N ALA A 142 19.82 1.31 -5.64
CA ALA A 142 21.16 1.21 -6.23
C ALA A 142 21.77 2.59 -6.52
N GLU A 143 20.97 3.55 -6.99
CA GLU A 143 21.39 4.94 -7.22
C GLU A 143 21.74 5.66 -5.90
N ALA A 144 20.92 5.48 -4.86
CA ALA A 144 21.16 6.05 -3.54
C ALA A 144 22.45 5.51 -2.89
N ALA A 145 22.75 4.22 -3.06
CA ALA A 145 23.98 3.62 -2.57
C ALA A 145 25.23 4.15 -3.30
N THR A 146 25.10 4.50 -4.58
CA THR A 146 26.21 5.05 -5.37
C THR A 146 26.52 6.51 -5.00
N SER A 147 25.48 7.31 -4.74
CA SER A 147 25.63 8.73 -4.38
C SER A 147 26.11 8.96 -2.95
N THR A 148 25.86 8.03 -2.03
CA THR A 148 26.40 8.08 -0.65
C THR A 148 27.84 7.59 -0.51
N ALA A 149 28.36 6.89 -1.52
CA ALA A 149 29.75 6.43 -1.57
C ALA A 149 30.73 7.45 -2.21
N GLN A 150 30.23 8.60 -2.68
CA GLN A 150 31.02 9.71 -3.21
C GLN A 150 31.12 10.85 -2.20
#